data_AF-F2LT75-F1
#
_entry.id   AF-F2LT75-F1
#
_cell.length_a   1.000
_cell.length_b   1.000
_cell.length_c   1.000
_cell.angle_alpha   90.00
_cell.angle_beta   90.00
_cell.angle_gamma   90.00
#
_symmetry.space_group_name_H-M   'P 1'
#
loop_
_entity.id
_entity.type
_entity.pdbx_description
1 polymer ?
#
loop_
_entity_poly.entity_id
_entity_poly.type
_entity_poly.pdbx_seq_one_letter_code
_entity_poly.pdbx_strand_id
1 'polypeptide(L)'
;MKRAFTFAASLTIALTGAAAHAADSDVQRIQSLLSHTYDRPGHKVEAAPVVVEQDFALADWIQGGMGGRALLRQRDGRWEIVACGGDGFKDAAQLRDAGLAPGTAQRLIAKLDQAEQSIAPERVRQFGLFGKAGQSMSDTHPAP
;
A
#
# COMPACT_ATOMS: atom_id res chain seq x y z
N MET A 1 -28.82 41.13 -45.98
CA MET A 1 -28.81 39.65 -45.86
C MET A 1 -27.35 39.17 -45.85
N LYS A 2 -26.98 38.39 -44.81
CA LYS A 2 -25.80 37.50 -44.66
C LYS A 2 -24.43 38.16 -44.42
N ARG A 3 -23.57 37.74 -43.48
CA ARG A 3 -23.60 36.85 -42.30
C ARG A 3 -22.33 37.19 -41.48
N ALA A 4 -22.46 37.43 -40.18
CA ALA A 4 -21.33 37.58 -39.26
C ALA A 4 -20.69 36.20 -38.98
N PHE A 5 -19.36 36.13 -39.03
CA PHE A 5 -18.58 34.98 -38.58
C PHE A 5 -17.88 35.37 -37.27
N THR A 6 -18.50 35.00 -36.15
CA THR A 6 -17.88 35.11 -34.83
C THR A 6 -17.15 33.79 -34.55
N PHE A 7 -15.83 33.85 -34.44
CA PHE A 7 -15.01 32.75 -33.92
C PHE A 7 -15.31 32.56 -32.43
N ALA A 8 -15.98 31.46 -32.07
CA ALA A 8 -16.08 31.01 -30.69
C ALA A 8 -14.83 30.18 -30.36
N ALA A 9 -13.94 30.73 -29.54
CA ALA A 9 -12.79 30.02 -29.00
C ALA A 9 -13.25 29.09 -27.86
N SER A 10 -13.18 27.79 -28.09
CA SER A 10 -13.45 26.77 -27.08
C SER A 10 -12.27 26.69 -26.11
N LEU A 11 -12.48 27.09 -24.85
CA LEU A 11 -11.53 26.87 -23.77
C LEU A 11 -11.89 25.57 -23.04
N THR A 12 -11.30 24.46 -23.48
CA THR A 12 -11.44 23.16 -22.82
C THR A 12 -10.43 23.10 -21.66
N ILE A 13 -10.88 23.31 -20.42
CA ILE A 13 -10.05 23.13 -19.22
C ILE A 13 -9.92 21.63 -18.95
N ALA A 14 -8.71 21.08 -19.13
CA ALA A 14 -8.39 19.70 -18.77
C ALA A 14 -8.14 19.60 -17.26
N LEU A 15 -9.08 19.01 -16.51
CA LEU A 15 -9.04 18.87 -15.06
C LEU A 15 -8.74 17.43 -14.60
N THR A 16 -7.75 16.77 -15.22
CA THR A 16 -7.55 15.31 -15.04
C THR A 16 -6.32 14.92 -14.21
N GLY A 17 -5.58 15.86 -13.61
CA GLY A 17 -4.27 15.57 -13.01
C GLY A 17 -4.20 15.44 -11.47
N ALA A 18 -5.19 15.92 -10.71
CA ALA A 18 -5.02 16.12 -9.27
C ALA A 18 -4.99 14.83 -8.43
N ALA A 19 -5.79 13.82 -8.80
CA ALA A 19 -5.92 12.59 -8.01
C ALA A 19 -4.69 11.68 -8.10
N ALA A 20 -4.06 11.60 -9.28
CA ALA A 20 -2.84 10.81 -9.47
C ALA A 20 -1.65 11.42 -8.71
N HIS A 21 -1.49 12.75 -8.77
CA HIS A 21 -0.45 13.47 -8.03
C HIS A 21 -0.63 13.36 -6.51
N ALA A 22 -1.88 13.37 -6.02
CA ALA A 22 -2.16 13.18 -4.60
C ALA A 22 -1.75 11.76 -4.15
N ALA A 23 -2.14 10.73 -4.91
CA ALA A 23 -1.78 9.34 -4.63
C ALA A 23 -0.25 9.12 -4.64
N ASP A 24 0.45 9.65 -5.64
CA ASP A 24 1.92 9.57 -5.70
C ASP A 24 2.57 10.27 -4.50
N SER A 25 2.02 11.42 -4.08
CA SER A 25 2.50 12.14 -2.91
C SER A 25 2.26 11.38 -1.60
N ASP A 26 1.16 10.63 -1.48
CA ASP A 26 0.89 9.82 -0.30
C ASP A 26 1.76 8.58 -0.23
N VAL A 27 2.02 7.92 -1.37
CA VAL A 27 2.99 6.82 -1.46
C VAL A 27 4.35 7.27 -0.95
N GLN A 28 4.86 8.41 -1.41
CA GLN A 28 6.15 8.95 -0.98
C GLN A 28 6.17 9.30 0.52
N ARG A 29 5.10 9.89 1.06
CA ARG A 29 4.99 10.20 2.49
C ARG A 29 4.99 8.94 3.35
N ILE A 30 4.26 7.91 2.93
CA ILE A 30 4.18 6.62 3.63
C ILE A 30 5.55 5.91 3.61
N GLN A 31 6.21 5.87 2.45
CA GLN A 31 7.56 5.30 2.34
C GLN A 31 8.56 6.04 3.23
N SER A 32 8.51 7.37 3.24
CA SER A 32 9.35 8.21 4.09
C SER A 32 9.08 7.96 5.57
N LEU A 33 7.81 7.83 5.97
CA LEU A 33 7.40 7.50 7.33
C LEU A 33 7.94 6.14 7.77
N LEU A 34 7.81 5.11 6.95
CA LEU A 34 8.31 3.76 7.26
C LEU A 34 9.84 3.74 7.36
N SER A 35 10.54 4.37 6.41
CA SER A 35 12.00 4.49 6.44
C SER A 35 12.47 5.26 7.69
N HIS A 36 11.87 6.41 7.99
CA HIS A 36 12.20 7.19 9.18
C HIS A 36 11.96 6.42 10.48
N THR A 37 10.90 5.61 10.53
CA THR A 37 10.51 4.88 11.75
C THR A 37 11.37 3.63 11.97
N TYR A 38 11.75 2.92 10.90
CA TYR A 38 12.28 1.56 11.01
C TYR A 38 13.65 1.32 10.38
N ASP A 39 14.23 2.25 9.62
CA ASP A 39 15.58 2.09 9.09
C ASP A 39 16.59 1.85 10.21
N ARG A 40 17.53 0.93 9.96
CA ARG A 40 18.70 0.70 10.80
C ARG A 40 19.97 0.83 9.95
N PRO A 41 21.13 1.16 10.54
CA PRO A 41 22.39 1.14 9.82
C PRO A 41 22.61 -0.22 9.14
N GLY A 42 22.86 -0.22 7.84
CA GLY A 42 23.03 -1.45 7.03
C GLY A 42 21.75 -2.23 6.71
N HIS A 43 20.60 -1.86 7.28
CA HIS A 43 19.32 -2.54 7.08
C HIS A 43 18.21 -1.50 6.86
N LYS A 44 18.04 -1.06 5.62
CA LYS A 44 16.96 -0.15 5.24
C LYS A 44 15.65 -0.90 5.02
N VAL A 45 14.55 -0.25 5.31
CA VAL A 45 13.22 -0.75 4.97
C VAL A 45 12.94 -0.40 3.51
N GLU A 46 12.62 -1.42 2.72
CA GLU A 46 12.04 -1.25 1.39
C GLU A 46 10.53 -1.37 1.53
N ALA A 47 9.79 -0.28 1.29
CA ALA A 47 8.33 -0.23 1.39
C ALA A 47 7.69 -0.14 0.00
N ALA A 48 7.31 -1.29 -0.56
CA ALA A 48 6.61 -1.40 -1.84
C ALA A 48 5.94 -2.78 -2.00
N PRO A 49 4.72 -2.84 -2.55
CA PRO A 49 3.90 -1.73 -3.01
C PRO A 49 3.19 -1.00 -1.85
N VAL A 50 2.73 0.21 -2.13
CA VAL A 50 1.87 0.99 -1.22
C VAL A 50 0.55 1.25 -1.94
N VAL A 51 -0.57 0.89 -1.31
CA VAL A 51 -1.91 1.13 -1.84
C VAL A 51 -2.70 1.98 -0.87
N VAL A 52 -3.42 2.97 -1.41
CA VAL A 52 -4.21 3.94 -0.63
C VAL A 52 -5.69 3.80 -0.99
N GLU A 53 -6.55 3.81 0.01
CA GLU A 53 -8.00 3.85 -0.10
C GLU A 53 -8.56 4.79 0.98
N GLN A 54 -9.06 5.95 0.54
CA GLN A 54 -9.53 7.01 1.43
C GLN A 54 -8.44 7.37 2.45
N ASP A 55 -8.78 7.37 3.74
CA ASP A 55 -7.85 7.70 4.83
C ASP A 55 -7.03 6.49 5.30
N PHE A 56 -6.96 5.40 4.54
CA PHE A 56 -6.23 4.18 4.92
C PHE A 56 -5.26 3.75 3.83
N ALA A 57 -4.17 3.10 4.24
CA ALA A 57 -3.22 2.51 3.32
C ALA A 57 -2.67 1.18 3.83
N LEU A 58 -2.31 0.31 2.90
CA LEU A 58 -1.47 -0.85 3.16
C LEU A 58 -0.13 -0.66 2.43
N ALA A 59 0.96 -0.92 3.14
CA ALA A 59 2.30 -0.93 2.58
C ALA A 59 2.97 -2.26 2.89
N ASP A 60 3.33 -3.01 1.85
CA ASP A 60 4.24 -4.14 2.03
C ASP A 60 5.65 -3.58 2.30
N TRP A 61 6.39 -4.29 3.15
CA TRP A 61 7.76 -3.90 3.44
C TRP A 61 8.66 -5.10 3.67
N ILE A 62 9.96 -4.91 3.39
CA ILE A 62 11.04 -5.86 3.71
C ILE A 62 12.21 -5.15 4.38
N GLN A 63 12.81 -5.82 5.36
CA GLN A 63 14.06 -5.43 5.99
C GLN A 63 14.86 -6.68 6.37
N GLY A 64 16.07 -6.83 5.82
CA GLY A 64 16.99 -7.92 6.22
C GLY A 64 16.44 -9.34 6.01
N GLY A 65 15.57 -9.55 5.01
CA GLY A 65 14.98 -10.85 4.67
C GLY A 65 13.64 -11.15 5.33
N MET A 66 13.26 -10.37 6.35
CA MET A 66 11.92 -10.39 6.95
C MET A 66 11.05 -9.34 6.30
N GLY A 67 9.76 -9.61 6.17
CA GLY A 67 8.80 -8.66 5.66
C GLY A 67 7.46 -8.71 6.38
N GLY A 68 6.67 -7.69 6.11
CA GLY A 68 5.36 -7.50 6.70
C GLY A 68 4.50 -6.58 5.86
N ARG A 69 3.32 -6.31 6.39
CA ARG A 69 2.34 -5.34 5.93
C ARG A 69 2.11 -4.33 7.02
N ALA A 70 2.22 -3.06 6.69
CA ALA A 70 1.88 -1.96 7.58
C ALA A 70 0.50 -1.42 7.20
N LEU A 71 -0.41 -1.38 8.18
CA LEU A 71 -1.66 -0.61 8.07
C LEU A 71 -1.37 0.82 8.51
N LEU A 72 -1.72 1.78 7.67
CA LEU A 72 -1.61 3.19 7.97
C LEU A 72 -2.96 3.88 7.90
N ARG A 73 -3.08 4.97 8.66
CA ARG A 73 -4.26 5.84 8.64
C ARG A 73 -3.84 7.29 8.49
N GLN A 74 -4.59 8.03 7.68
CA GLN A 74 -4.44 9.48 7.55
C GLN A 74 -5.33 10.17 8.60
N ARG A 75 -4.74 11.12 9.33
CA ARG A 75 -5.44 12.02 10.25
C ARG A 75 -4.89 13.42 10.07
N ASP A 76 -5.77 14.39 9.85
CA ASP A 76 -5.40 15.80 9.69
C ASP A 76 -4.26 16.04 8.67
N GLY A 77 -4.32 15.33 7.55
CA GLY A 77 -3.32 15.40 6.48
C GLY A 77 -1.99 14.69 6.77
N ARG A 78 -1.86 13.99 7.90
CA ARG A 78 -0.66 13.22 8.26
C ARG A 78 -0.94 11.72 8.29
N TRP A 79 0.03 10.94 7.82
CA TRP A 79 -0.02 9.48 7.91
C TRP A 79 0.56 8.99 9.23
N GLU A 80 -0.08 7.98 9.81
CA GLU A 80 0.33 7.32 11.05
C GLU A 80 0.34 5.80 10.83
N ILE A 81 1.35 5.11 11.38
CA ILE A 81 1.40 3.65 11.38
C ILE A 81 0.45 3.15 12.47
N VAL A 82 -0.60 2.43 12.07
CA VAL A 82 -1.59 1.85 13.00
C VAL A 82 -1.06 0.54 13.56
N ALA A 83 -0.56 -0.33 12.68
CA ALA A 83 -0.04 -1.64 13.06
C ALA A 83 0.82 -2.23 11.95
N CYS A 84 1.73 -3.14 12.32
CA CYS A 84 2.50 -3.98 11.40
C CYS A 84 2.21 -5.46 11.68
N GLY A 85 2.17 -6.28 10.62
CA GLY A 85 1.61 -7.62 10.66
C GLY A 85 1.94 -8.41 9.41
N GLY A 86 1.57 -9.68 9.38
CA GLY A 86 1.77 -10.56 8.22
C GLY A 86 0.50 -10.67 7.36
N ASP A 87 0.14 -11.91 7.00
CA ASP A 87 -1.02 -12.19 6.14
C ASP A 87 -2.38 -11.81 6.74
N GLY A 88 -2.46 -11.54 8.04
CA GLY A 88 -3.67 -11.03 8.67
C GLY A 88 -4.18 -9.74 8.04
N PHE A 89 -3.31 -8.92 7.45
CA PHE A 89 -3.72 -7.70 6.73
C PHE A 89 -4.35 -7.95 5.35
N LYS A 90 -4.39 -9.20 4.89
CA LYS A 90 -5.16 -9.64 3.71
C LYS A 90 -6.53 -10.20 4.09
N ASP A 91 -6.88 -10.21 5.38
CA ASP A 91 -8.20 -10.58 5.87
C ASP A 91 -9.04 -9.33 6.16
N ALA A 92 -10.18 -9.20 5.48
CA ALA A 92 -11.10 -8.08 5.67
C ALA A 92 -11.64 -8.01 7.11
N ALA A 93 -11.76 -9.12 7.83
CA ALA A 93 -12.17 -9.12 9.23
C ALA A 93 -11.15 -8.39 10.11
N GLN A 94 -9.85 -8.66 9.93
CA GLN A 94 -8.79 -8.00 10.69
C GLN A 94 -8.74 -6.48 10.42
N LEU A 95 -8.95 -6.07 9.17
CA LEU A 95 -9.05 -4.64 8.83
C LEU A 95 -10.28 -3.98 9.47
N ARG A 96 -11.40 -4.69 9.56
CA ARG A 96 -12.60 -4.18 10.24
C ARG A 96 -12.38 -4.03 11.75
N ASP A 97 -11.65 -4.96 12.37
CA ASP A 97 -11.29 -4.87 13.79
C ASP A 97 -10.35 -3.68 14.05
N ALA A 98 -9.54 -3.29 13.06
CA ALA A 98 -8.76 -2.05 13.08
C ALA A 98 -9.59 -0.77 12.80
N GLY A 99 -10.91 -0.91 12.61
CA GLY A 99 -11.86 0.19 12.45
C GLY A 99 -12.14 0.62 11.01
N LEU A 100 -11.77 -0.19 10.01
CA LEU A 100 -12.11 0.09 8.61
C LEU A 100 -13.58 -0.26 8.32
N ALA A 101 -14.25 0.58 7.53
CA ALA A 101 -15.55 0.24 6.97
C ALA A 101 -15.42 -0.98 6.02
N PRO A 102 -16.41 -1.89 5.95
CA PRO A 102 -16.30 -3.12 5.17
C PRO A 102 -15.91 -2.90 3.70
N GLY A 103 -16.51 -1.91 3.03
CA GLY A 103 -16.18 -1.60 1.64
C GLY A 103 -14.77 -1.07 1.46
N THR A 104 -14.26 -0.28 2.41
CA THR A 104 -12.89 0.24 2.41
C THR A 104 -11.87 -0.89 2.59
N ALA A 105 -12.12 -1.79 3.54
CA ALA A 105 -11.28 -2.97 3.77
C ALA A 105 -11.17 -3.84 2.51
N GLN A 106 -12.31 -4.15 1.87
CA GLN A 106 -12.33 -4.95 0.64
C GLN A 106 -11.58 -4.29 -0.52
N ARG A 107 -11.79 -2.99 -0.74
CA ARG A 107 -11.10 -2.26 -1.81
C ARG A 107 -9.60 -2.16 -1.57
N LEU A 108 -9.19 -1.97 -0.31
CA LEU A 108 -7.78 -1.88 0.05
C LEU A 108 -7.06 -3.21 -0.18
N ILE A 109 -7.68 -4.34 0.21
CA ILE A 109 -7.16 -5.70 -0.07
C ILE A 109 -7.09 -5.94 -1.57
N ALA A 110 -8.15 -5.66 -2.32
CA ALA A 110 -8.18 -5.88 -3.77
C ALA A 110 -7.10 -5.06 -4.51
N LYS A 111 -6.87 -3.81 -4.08
CA LYS A 111 -5.77 -2.98 -4.62
C LYS A 111 -4.41 -3.59 -4.30
N LEU A 112 -4.21 -4.07 -3.07
CA LEU A 112 -2.95 -4.70 -2.67
C LEU A 112 -2.70 -5.97 -3.49
N ASP A 113 -3.70 -6.85 -3.60
CA ASP A 113 -3.63 -8.07 -4.42
C ASP A 113 -3.26 -7.76 -5.87
N GLN A 114 -3.89 -6.73 -6.45
CA GLN A 114 -3.57 -6.30 -7.81
C GLN A 114 -2.13 -5.78 -7.93
N ALA A 115 -1.64 -5.02 -6.94
CA ALA A 115 -0.27 -4.51 -6.96
C ALA A 115 0.77 -5.65 -6.80
N GLU A 116 0.49 -6.61 -5.92
CA GLU A 116 1.34 -7.78 -5.65
C GLU A 116 1.47 -8.72 -6.87
N GLN A 117 0.53 -8.70 -7.84
CA GLN A 117 0.64 -9.51 -9.07
C GLN A 117 1.89 -9.20 -9.91
N SER A 118 2.45 -8.00 -9.78
CA SER A 118 3.68 -7.59 -10.46
C SER A 118 4.96 -7.98 -9.72
N ILE A 119 4.82 -8.57 -8.52
CA ILE A 119 5.92 -8.88 -7.61
C ILE A 119 6.27 -10.37 -7.71
N ALA A 120 7.56 -10.69 -7.60
CA ALA A 120 8.02 -12.07 -7.58
C ALA A 120 7.34 -12.85 -6.42
N PRO A 121 6.83 -14.08 -6.65
CA PRO A 121 6.09 -14.82 -5.63
C PRO A 121 6.85 -14.99 -4.31
N GLU A 122 8.17 -15.20 -4.38
CA GLU A 122 9.00 -15.33 -3.18
C GLU A 122 8.99 -14.05 -2.33
N ARG A 123 9.02 -12.88 -2.98
CA ARG A 123 8.93 -11.60 -2.29
C ARG A 123 7.55 -11.38 -1.67
N VAL A 124 6.46 -11.78 -2.34
CA VAL A 124 5.10 -11.76 -1.76
C VAL A 124 5.00 -12.63 -0.51
N ARG A 125 5.65 -13.81 -0.51
CA ARG A 125 5.72 -14.69 0.67
C ARG A 125 6.44 -14.02 1.84
N GLN A 126 7.48 -13.23 1.59
CA GLN A 126 8.21 -12.52 2.64
C GLN A 126 7.33 -11.54 3.42
N PHE A 127 6.38 -10.87 2.75
CA PHE A 127 5.42 -9.95 3.41
C PHE A 127 4.52 -10.64 4.43
N GLY A 128 4.38 -11.97 4.35
CA GLY A 128 3.60 -12.78 5.29
C GLY A 128 4.40 -13.28 6.51
N LEU A 129 5.70 -12.99 6.61
CA LEU A 129 6.58 -13.58 7.63
C LEU A 129 6.59 -12.85 8.97
N PHE A 130 6.07 -11.62 9.04
CA PHE A 130 5.98 -10.87 10.28
C PHE A 130 5.22 -11.66 11.37
N GLY A 131 5.80 -11.76 12.55
CA GLY A 131 5.22 -12.49 13.69
C GLY A 131 5.34 -14.03 13.60
N LYS A 132 5.87 -14.58 12.50
CA LYS A 132 6.06 -16.04 12.30
C LYS A 132 7.45 -16.55 12.66
N ALA A 133 8.28 -15.76 13.34
CA ALA A 133 9.60 -16.17 13.82
C ALA A 133 9.45 -17.32 14.85
N GLY A 134 9.49 -18.55 14.35
CA GLY A 134 9.23 -19.78 15.09
C GLY A 134 9.03 -21.00 14.19
N GLN A 135 8.61 -20.83 12.93
CA GLN A 135 8.65 -21.92 11.94
C GLN A 135 10.03 -21.94 11.28
N SER A 136 10.94 -22.66 11.92
CA SER A 136 12.23 -23.06 11.38
C SER A 136 12.06 -23.59 9.96
N MET A 137 12.94 -23.17 9.03
CA MET A 137 13.14 -23.81 7.73
C MET A 137 13.75 -25.20 7.94
N SER A 138 12.96 -26.11 8.51
CA SER A 138 13.32 -27.51 8.73
C SER A 138 12.20 -28.46 8.32
N ASP A 139 11.39 -28.07 7.33
CA ASP A 139 10.58 -29.03 6.58
C ASP A 139 11.30 -29.38 5.27
N THR A 140 12.51 -29.93 5.43
CA THR A 140 13.07 -30.82 4.42
C THR A 140 12.22 -32.08 4.43
N HIS A 141 11.42 -32.23 3.39
CA HIS A 141 10.68 -33.44 3.02
C HIS A 141 11.51 -34.72 3.20
N PRO A 142 10.98 -35.75 3.89
CA PRO A 142 11.23 -37.13 3.51
C PRO A 142 10.04 -37.64 2.71
N ALA A 143 10.29 -38.00 1.46
CA ALA A 143 9.37 -38.79 0.63
C ALA A 143 9.24 -40.19 1.24
N PRO A 144 8.06 -40.82 1.25
CA PRO A 144 7.95 -42.26 1.06
C PRO A 144 8.06 -42.63 -0.42
#